data_AF-A0A292Z7X2-F1
#
_entry.id   AF-A0A292Z7X2-F1
#
_cell.length_a   1.000
_cell.length_b   1.000
_cell.length_c   1.000
_cell.angle_alpha   90.00
_cell.angle_beta   90.00
_cell.angle_gamma   90.00
#
_symmetry.space_group_name_H-M   'P 1'
#
loop_
_entity.id
_entity.type
_entity.pdbx_description
1 polymer ?
#
loop_
_entity_poly.entity_id
_entity_poly.type
_entity_poly.pdbx_seq_one_letter_code
_entity_poly.pdbx_strand_id
1 'polypeptide(L)'
;MSERTIVVDVETEPGAGDTPEARGWRAAVAEAVAAVVGEREVDADTRYQVEVYFRLPERGDAPAGHLNALVATTIDALGAAIGRCPERGHPYADDARVDRLVAGKRTARDGETLGARIRVTEMPRVTGRPA
;
A
#
# COMPACT_ATOMS: atom_id res chain seq x y z
N MET A 1 -15.91 -2.90 -17.61
CA MET A 1 -15.36 -1.79 -16.82
C MET A 1 -13.88 -1.72 -17.10
N SER A 2 -13.33 -0.56 -17.43
CA SER A 2 -11.88 -0.42 -17.66
C SER A 2 -11.13 -0.68 -16.36
N GLU A 3 -10.06 -1.47 -16.42
CA GLU A 3 -9.14 -1.66 -15.29
C GLU A 3 -8.60 -0.30 -14.85
N ARG A 4 -8.94 0.11 -13.64
CA ARG A 4 -8.44 1.36 -13.08
C ARG A 4 -7.12 1.10 -12.35
N THR A 5 -6.13 1.92 -12.65
CA THR A 5 -4.85 1.92 -11.94
C THR A 5 -4.66 3.28 -11.28
N ILE A 6 -4.29 3.30 -10.01
CA ILE A 6 -3.64 4.45 -9.37
C ILE A 6 -2.17 4.15 -9.13
N VAL A 7 -1.34 5.18 -9.25
CA VAL A 7 0.09 5.12 -8.93
C VAL A 7 0.41 6.34 -8.06
N VAL A 8 1.03 6.09 -6.92
CA VAL A 8 1.52 7.14 -6.03
C VAL A 8 3.00 6.91 -5.75
N ASP A 9 3.74 8.00 -5.63
CA ASP A 9 5.09 7.98 -5.08
C ASP A 9 5.04 8.69 -3.73
N VAL A 10 5.42 7.96 -2.68
CA VAL A 10 5.39 8.44 -1.30
C VAL A 10 6.81 8.75 -0.89
N GLU A 11 7.09 10.02 -0.60
CA GLU A 11 8.43 10.56 -0.35
C GLU A 11 8.68 10.79 1.15
N THR A 12 8.63 9.70 1.92
CA THR A 12 9.00 9.70 3.34
C THR A 12 9.65 8.38 3.72
N GLU A 13 10.40 8.32 4.82
CA GLU A 13 11.07 7.07 5.22
C GLU A 13 10.03 5.96 5.52
N PRO A 14 10.12 4.78 4.88
CA PRO A 14 9.21 3.69 5.16
C PRO A 14 9.38 3.12 6.57
N GLY A 15 8.29 3.13 7.33
CA GLY A 15 8.21 2.55 8.67
C GLY A 15 7.36 1.27 8.71
N ALA A 16 7.62 0.42 9.70
CA ALA A 16 6.90 -0.85 9.87
C ALA A 16 6.45 -1.08 11.32
N GLY A 17 5.33 -1.79 11.48
CA GLY A 17 4.78 -2.17 12.79
C GLY A 17 4.10 -1.00 13.51
N ASP A 18 4.25 -0.93 14.83
CA ASP A 18 3.59 0.09 15.67
C ASP A 18 4.53 1.20 16.15
N THR A 19 5.65 1.35 15.44
CA THR A 19 6.66 2.37 15.69
C THR A 19 6.16 3.78 15.32
N PRO A 20 6.72 4.85 15.90
CA PRO A 20 6.44 6.22 15.45
C PRO A 20 6.66 6.44 13.96
N GLU A 21 7.72 5.83 13.40
CA GLU A 21 8.05 5.87 11.97
C GLU A 21 6.94 5.22 11.14
N ALA A 22 6.38 4.09 11.61
CA ALA A 22 5.24 3.44 10.95
C ALA A 22 3.98 4.31 10.95
N ARG A 23 3.75 5.12 12.00
CA ARG A 23 2.62 6.08 12.00
C ARG A 23 2.83 7.18 10.96
N GLY A 24 4.03 7.74 10.87
CA GLY A 24 4.38 8.72 9.84
C GLY A 24 4.21 8.16 8.43
N TRP A 25 4.68 6.92 8.21
CA TRP A 25 4.51 6.22 6.94
C TRP A 25 3.04 6.01 6.57
N ARG A 26 2.21 5.48 7.49
CA ARG A 26 0.77 5.29 7.24
C ARG A 26 0.07 6.59 6.86
N ALA A 27 0.37 7.69 7.56
CA ALA A 27 -0.22 9.00 7.27
C ALA A 27 0.15 9.49 5.87
N ALA A 28 1.44 9.42 5.50
CA ALA A 28 1.91 9.86 4.18
C ALA A 28 1.32 9.03 3.04
N VAL A 29 1.21 7.70 3.21
CA VAL A 29 0.55 6.82 2.23
C VAL A 29 -0.93 7.19 2.08
N ALA A 30 -1.64 7.36 3.20
CA ALA A 30 -3.05 7.69 3.18
C ALA A 30 -3.32 9.04 2.49
N GLU A 31 -2.48 10.04 2.74
CA GLU A 31 -2.55 11.36 2.10
C GLU A 31 -2.29 11.27 0.59
N ALA A 32 -1.19 10.62 0.18
CA ALA A 32 -0.84 10.46 -1.23
C ALA A 32 -1.93 9.72 -2.03
N VAL A 33 -2.51 8.68 -1.43
CA VAL A 33 -3.62 7.93 -2.05
C VAL A 33 -4.89 8.78 -2.12
N ALA A 34 -5.27 9.46 -1.04
CA ALA A 34 -6.46 10.30 -1.01
C ALA A 34 -6.39 11.41 -2.07
N ALA A 35 -5.22 12.02 -2.27
CA ALA A 35 -4.99 13.05 -3.27
C ALA A 35 -5.22 12.58 -4.71
N VAL A 36 -4.97 11.29 -5.01
CA VAL A 36 -5.14 10.72 -6.36
C VAL A 36 -6.54 10.13 -6.57
N VAL A 37 -7.14 9.53 -5.53
CA VAL A 37 -8.45 8.87 -5.65
C VAL A 37 -9.59 9.89 -5.64
N GLY A 38 -9.50 10.94 -4.83
CA GLY A 38 -10.58 11.92 -4.63
C GLY A 38 -11.80 11.34 -3.89
N GLU A 39 -12.95 12.00 -4.03
CA GLU A 39 -14.24 11.53 -3.49
C GLU A 39 -14.81 10.45 -4.42
N ARG A 40 -14.51 9.17 -4.11
CA ARG A 40 -15.01 8.02 -4.88
C ARG A 40 -15.53 6.92 -3.98
N GLU A 41 -16.67 6.35 -4.34
CA GLU A 41 -17.15 5.12 -3.72
C GLU A 41 -16.37 3.90 -4.23
N VAL A 42 -15.94 3.05 -3.30
CA VAL A 42 -15.29 1.78 -3.60
C VAL A 42 -16.34 0.67 -3.64
N ASP A 43 -16.51 0.06 -4.81
CA ASP A 43 -17.39 -1.10 -4.98
C ASP A 43 -16.89 -2.28 -4.12
N ALA A 44 -17.81 -2.85 -3.33
CA ALA A 44 -17.57 -3.92 -2.36
C ALA A 44 -16.99 -5.19 -3.01
N ASP A 45 -17.35 -5.48 -4.25
CA ASP A 45 -16.95 -6.70 -4.96
C ASP A 45 -15.61 -6.54 -5.73
N THR A 46 -15.01 -5.36 -5.69
CA THR A 46 -13.78 -5.10 -6.44
C THR A 46 -12.60 -5.79 -5.78
N ARG A 47 -11.81 -6.49 -6.59
CA ARG A 47 -10.55 -7.13 -6.19
C ARG A 47 -9.37 -6.33 -6.70
N TYR A 48 -8.25 -6.37 -5.98
CA TYR A 48 -7.11 -5.50 -6.26
C TYR A 48 -5.79 -6.27 -6.39
N GLN A 49 -4.96 -5.78 -7.30
CA GLN A 49 -3.53 -6.02 -7.31
C GLN A 49 -2.82 -4.82 -6.67
N VAL A 50 -1.92 -5.07 -5.73
CA VAL A 50 -1.04 -4.07 -5.12
C VAL A 50 0.41 -4.37 -5.47
N GLU A 51 1.12 -3.38 -5.98
CA GLU A 51 2.56 -3.43 -6.17
C GLU A 51 3.23 -2.34 -5.34
N VAL A 52 4.26 -2.70 -4.58
CA VAL A 52 5.01 -1.75 -3.75
C VAL A 52 6.51 -1.98 -3.85
N TYR A 53 7.25 -0.91 -4.16
CA TYR A 53 8.70 -0.95 -4.25
C TYR A 53 9.31 0.09 -3.33
N PHE A 54 9.92 -0.38 -2.24
CA PHE A 54 10.53 0.46 -1.20
C PHE A 54 11.97 0.87 -1.56
N ARG A 55 12.28 2.14 -1.32
CA ARG A 55 13.60 2.75 -1.33
C ARG A 55 13.95 3.07 0.13
N LEU A 56 14.85 2.29 0.71
CA LEU A 56 15.20 2.36 2.13
C LEU A 56 16.60 2.96 2.29
N PRO A 57 16.89 3.62 3.43
CA PRO A 57 18.24 4.10 3.69
C PRO A 57 19.23 2.94 3.72
N GLU A 58 20.48 3.23 3.38
CA GLU A 58 21.57 2.32 3.69
C GLU A 58 21.67 2.19 5.21
N ARG A 59 21.41 0.99 5.71
CA ARG A 59 21.61 0.64 7.12
C ARG A 59 22.65 -0.46 7.13
N GLY A 60 23.72 -0.27 7.90
CA GLY A 60 24.77 -1.27 8.09
C GLY A 60 24.22 -2.55 8.74
N ASP A 61 24.53 -2.82 10.00
CA ASP A 61 24.09 -4.06 10.66
C ASP A 61 22.63 -4.03 11.17
N ALA A 62 21.95 -2.87 11.08
CA ALA A 62 20.58 -2.75 11.55
C ALA A 62 19.60 -3.34 10.51
N PRO A 63 18.72 -4.29 10.90
CA PRO A 63 17.80 -4.89 9.97
C PRO A 63 16.84 -3.82 9.44
N ALA A 64 16.91 -3.56 8.13
CA ALA A 64 15.85 -2.86 7.43
C ALA A 64 14.53 -3.59 7.73
N GLY A 65 13.47 -2.83 8.06
CA GLY A 65 12.16 -3.40 8.39
C GLY A 65 11.82 -4.57 7.46
N HIS A 66 11.41 -5.71 8.05
CA HIS A 66 11.13 -6.89 7.24
C HIS A 66 10.09 -6.56 6.17
N LEU A 67 10.30 -7.06 4.95
CA LEU A 67 9.48 -6.68 3.79
C LEU A 67 7.98 -6.89 4.05
N ASN A 68 7.62 -8.00 4.70
CA ASN A 68 6.25 -8.30 5.10
C ASN A 68 5.67 -7.24 6.05
N ALA A 69 6.45 -6.73 7.01
CA ALA A 69 5.97 -5.73 7.96
C ALA A 69 5.78 -4.35 7.29
N LEU A 70 6.69 -3.99 6.38
CA LEU A 70 6.55 -2.78 5.54
C LEU A 70 5.30 -2.86 4.65
N VAL A 71 5.09 -4.00 4.01
CA VAL A 71 3.91 -4.23 3.17
C VAL A 71 2.63 -4.14 4.00
N ALA A 72 2.54 -4.85 5.12
CA ALA A 72 1.34 -4.83 5.98
C ALA A 72 1.00 -3.40 6.40
N THR A 73 2.00 -2.66 6.88
CA THR A 73 1.83 -1.25 7.29
C THR A 73 1.40 -0.36 6.12
N THR A 74 1.86 -0.64 4.90
CA THR A 74 1.46 0.10 3.70
C THR A 74 0.02 -0.21 3.31
N ILE A 75 -0.38 -1.49 3.30
CA ILE A 75 -1.73 -1.92 2.94
C ILE A 75 -2.76 -1.33 3.91
N ASP A 76 -2.47 -1.32 5.21
CA ASP A 76 -3.33 -0.71 6.24
C ASP A 76 -3.76 0.72 5.89
N ALA A 77 -2.89 1.47 5.22
CA ALA A 77 -3.10 2.87 4.84
C ALA A 77 -3.81 3.06 3.48
N LEU A 78 -4.09 1.99 2.72
CA LEU A 78 -4.73 2.07 1.40
C LEU A 78 -6.25 2.19 1.44
N GLY A 79 -6.85 2.46 2.60
CA GLY A 79 -8.31 2.38 2.77
C GLY A 79 -9.12 3.28 1.83
N ALA A 80 -8.56 4.41 1.38
CA ALA A 80 -9.20 5.26 0.37
C ALA A 80 -9.19 4.62 -1.05
N ALA A 81 -8.20 3.79 -1.37
CA ALA A 81 -8.09 3.12 -2.66
C ALA A 81 -8.92 1.83 -2.73
N ILE A 82 -8.87 1.00 -1.68
CA ILE A 82 -9.42 -0.37 -1.70
C ILE A 82 -10.65 -0.55 -0.81
N GLY A 83 -11.08 0.51 -0.12
CA GLY A 83 -12.15 0.46 0.86
C GLY A 83 -11.64 0.18 2.27
N ARG A 84 -12.49 0.42 3.26
CA ARG A 84 -12.18 0.22 4.69
C ARG A 84 -12.87 -1.03 5.21
N CYS A 85 -12.19 -1.73 6.13
CA CYS A 85 -12.76 -2.90 6.80
C CYS A 85 -13.92 -2.47 7.72
N PRO A 86 -15.12 -3.08 7.59
CA PRO A 86 -16.29 -2.69 8.38
C PRO A 86 -16.25 -3.14 9.85
N GLU A 87 -15.44 -4.14 10.20
CA GLU A 87 -15.53 -4.84 11.51
C GLU A 87 -14.51 -4.42 12.56
N ARG A 88 -13.57 -3.51 12.25
CA ARG A 88 -12.55 -3.06 13.20
C ARG A 88 -12.80 -1.62 13.58
N GLY A 89 -12.87 -1.32 14.88
CA GLY A 89 -13.06 0.03 15.44
C GLY A 89 -11.97 1.06 15.10
N HIS A 90 -11.08 0.74 14.16
CA HIS A 90 -10.12 1.65 13.53
C HIS A 90 -10.21 1.48 12.00
N PRO A 91 -10.19 2.57 11.22
CA PRO A 91 -10.36 2.52 9.77
C PRO A 91 -9.08 2.00 9.09
N TYR A 92 -8.88 0.67 9.13
CA TYR A 92 -7.89 -0.01 8.30
C TYR A 92 -8.46 -0.28 6.91
N ALA A 93 -7.58 -0.39 5.92
CA ALA A 93 -7.96 -0.87 4.60
C ALA A 93 -8.53 -2.29 4.67
N ASP A 94 -9.45 -2.63 3.76
CA ASP A 94 -9.97 -3.99 3.59
C ASP A 94 -8.97 -4.84 2.78
N ASP A 95 -7.90 -5.29 3.45
CA ASP A 95 -6.80 -6.06 2.85
C ASP A 95 -7.23 -7.40 2.26
N ALA A 96 -8.34 -7.96 2.76
CA ALA A 96 -8.98 -9.14 2.22
C ALA A 96 -9.47 -8.96 0.77
N ARG A 97 -9.43 -7.74 0.22
CA ARG A 97 -9.70 -7.45 -1.20
C ARG A 97 -8.48 -7.49 -2.12
N VAL A 98 -7.28 -7.66 -1.57
CA VAL A 98 -6.04 -7.75 -2.34
C VAL A 98 -5.79 -9.22 -2.73
N ASP A 99 -6.01 -9.55 -4.00
CA ASP A 99 -5.79 -10.90 -4.53
C ASP A 99 -4.36 -11.13 -5.01
N ARG A 100 -3.67 -10.06 -5.39
CA ARG A 100 -2.28 -10.13 -5.85
C ARG A 100 -1.43 -9.05 -5.21
N LEU A 101 -0.29 -9.48 -4.68
CA LEU A 101 0.70 -8.61 -4.07
C LEU A 101 2.06 -8.85 -4.74
N VAL A 102 2.70 -7.77 -5.19
CA VAL A 102 4.09 -7.76 -5.62
C VAL A 102 4.83 -6.76 -4.76
N ALA A 103 5.90 -7.18 -4.09
CA ALA A 103 6.64 -6.31 -3.20
C ALA A 103 8.15 -6.48 -3.39
N GLY A 104 8.86 -5.36 -3.37
CA GLY A 104 10.32 -5.35 -3.37
C GLY A 104 10.84 -4.25 -2.47
N LYS A 105 12.05 -4.42 -1.95
CA LYS A 105 12.80 -3.36 -1.29
C LYS A 105 14.22 -3.33 -1.80
N ARG A 106 14.80 -2.14 -1.82
CA ARG A 106 16.20 -1.94 -2.12
C ARG A 106 16.74 -0.77 -1.30
N THR A 107 18.05 -0.71 -1.22
CA THR A 107 18.76 0.48 -0.75
C THR A 107 18.51 1.62 -1.75
N ALA A 108 18.26 2.82 -1.22
CA ALA A 108 18.22 4.06 -1.98
C ALA A 108 19.62 4.38 -2.50
N ARG A 109 19.70 4.98 -3.68
CA ARG A 109 20.96 5.46 -4.26
C ARG A 109 21.33 6.80 -3.63
N ASP A 110 22.58 7.22 -3.80
CA ASP A 110 23.03 8.53 -3.33
C ASP A 110 22.14 9.66 -3.86
N GLY A 111 21.63 10.48 -2.95
CA GLY A 111 20.71 11.59 -3.25
C GLY A 111 19.30 11.17 -3.65
N GLU A 112 18.97 9.88 -3.64
CA GLU A 112 17.63 9.39 -3.93
C GLU A 112 16.70 9.55 -2.73
N THR A 113 15.50 10.09 -2.98
CA THR A 113 14.46 10.23 -1.96
C THR A 113 13.98 8.85 -1.48
N LEU A 114 14.00 8.67 -0.16
CA LEU A 114 13.44 7.50 0.51
C LEU A 114 11.93 7.39 0.26
N GLY A 115 11.40 6.18 0.40
CA GLY A 115 9.96 5.97 0.36
C GLY A 115 9.54 4.78 -0.46
N ALA A 116 8.41 4.88 -1.14
CA ALA A 116 7.96 3.80 -2.01
C ALA A 116 7.11 4.31 -3.17
N ARG A 117 7.26 3.61 -4.30
CA ARG A 117 6.27 3.67 -5.37
C ARG A 117 5.23 2.60 -5.12
N ILE A 118 3.96 3.00 -5.07
CA ILE A 118 2.81 2.13 -4.84
C ILE A 118 1.90 2.19 -6.06
N ARG A 119 1.50 1.03 -6.56
CA ARG A 119 0.51 0.89 -7.63
C ARG A 119 -0.63 0.02 -7.13
N VAL A 120 -1.86 0.51 -7.28
CA VAL A 120 -3.07 -0.25 -6.96
C VAL A 120 -3.90 -0.35 -8.23
N THR A 121 -4.22 -1.58 -8.64
CA THR A 121 -4.95 -1.85 -9.88
C THR A 121 -6.19 -2.67 -9.57
N GLU A 122 -7.35 -2.23 -10.06
CA GLU A 122 -8.57 -3.03 -10.03
C GLU A 122 -8.40 -4.24 -10.95
N MET A 123 -8.64 -5.43 -10.41
CA MET A 123 -8.56 -6.67 -11.16
C MET A 123 -9.90 -6.96 -11.85
N PRO A 124 -9.88 -7.55 -13.06
CA PRO A 124 -11.09 -8.05 -13.69
C PRO A 124 -11.80 -9.02 -12.75
N ARG A 125 -13.11 -8.87 -12.63
CA ARG A 125 -13.94 -9.87 -11.93
C ARG A 125 -13.74 -11.20 -12.65
N VAL A 126 -13.15 -12.18 -11.99
CA VAL A 126 -13.08 -13.55 -12.52
C VAL A 126 -14.48 -14.14 -12.40
N THR A 127 -15.30 -14.00 -13.44
CA THR A 127 -16.59 -14.68 -13.54
C THR A 127 -16.36 -16.14 -13.89
N GLY A 128 -16.03 -16.95 -12.89
CA GLY A 128 -15.82 -18.37 -13.06
C GLY A 128 -15.70 -19.07 -11.71
N ARG A 129 -16.77 -19.75 -11.29
CA ARG A 129 -16.70 -20.72 -10.19
C ARG A 129 -15.77 -21.85 -10.65
N PRO A 130 -14.74 -22.27 -9.89
CA PRO A 130 -14.15 -23.57 -10.15
C PRO A 130 -15.27 -24.60 -9.94
N ALA A 131 -15.48 -25.42 -10.97
CA ALA A 131 -16.44 -26.52 -10.96
C ALA A 131 -16.14 -27.52 -9.84
#